data_AF-A0A3N5NQB9-F1
#
_entry.id   AF-A0A3N5NQB9-F1
#
_cell.length_a   1.000
_cell.length_b   1.000
_cell.length_c   1.000
_cell.angle_alpha   90.00
_cell.angle_beta   90.00
_cell.angle_gamma   90.00
#
_symmetry.space_group_name_H-M   'P 1'
#
loop_
_entity.id
_entity.type
_entity.pdbx_description
1 polymer ?
#
loop_
_entity_poly.entity_id
_entity_poly.type
_entity_poly.pdbx_seq_one_letter_code
_entity_poly.pdbx_strand_id
1 'polypeptide(L)'
;MRRRALRIAAAIAMATMAAGDLTAQQTSPPSQNRRVWTGTIDDREILLNEYDSTPIRRPVRYSQNVQVSFTFVSEDDPARAGFTRWVSRRLTWDANARSWSSIQGRECIGQGTVDLGPAKAPDATTPDQDAQMLIPCKDWDAPNVWSFIKVPNPKVRLPIIDMSMTNCEPTRRWSEGGVRYTLSVAGDAQADAVVEIDYETYAAFVPEPGRPLTFTARSASGPVRFRFELDPAGTSRFPGYATNANVDDAFFTKYNLGNLRGQYANRDPDFMFNPEHFGASAWSRREPGVVETRRAESATVVTVTAMDFGAVGRLRAYVESPDCDGSWQPVTVLVNGQPREWIAIPLDEDDNLIADALEPYRGAGSGADDDAKPDGNGMAGDGLTAFEEYRGFLVRGVGCGSETTETVYSDIVLQNQSQLAGWSDQHVRTAPDRKDLFVHTADPELALLVPAFSAATDLDVHVICESHYVDNDTRTVNVTLHGGNMRMWQGRSIARDQPQHGIRLEPVDFLGIRGLAIPVTDGDMGPPRLTKTVQVIKPRPTSSSNALRGRLELPDLVHTIVHELGHAVGIPHHGDSVDTTRWRL
;
A
#
# COMPACT_ATOMS: atom_id res chain seq x y z
N MET A 1 -50.54 -29.50 -30.78
CA MET A 1 -50.51 -28.05 -30.50
C MET A 1 -49.28 -27.78 -29.64
N ARG A 2 -48.23 -27.17 -30.23
CA ARG A 2 -47.66 -25.84 -29.89
C ARG A 2 -47.16 -25.74 -28.43
N ARG A 3 -45.95 -25.26 -28.09
CA ARG A 3 -44.80 -24.67 -28.80
C ARG A 3 -43.64 -24.51 -27.78
N ARG A 4 -42.40 -24.70 -28.26
CA ARG A 4 -41.13 -23.98 -27.99
C ARG A 4 -40.51 -23.90 -26.57
N ALA A 5 -39.29 -24.45 -26.45
CA ALA A 5 -38.01 -23.74 -26.24
C ALA A 5 -36.86 -24.77 -26.32
N LEU A 6 -36.21 -24.88 -27.48
CA LEU A 6 -34.85 -24.41 -27.83
C LEU A 6 -33.70 -25.31 -27.34
N ARG A 7 -33.07 -25.96 -28.33
CA ARG A 7 -31.78 -26.66 -28.33
C ARG A 7 -30.66 -25.60 -28.23
N ILE A 8 -29.45 -25.92 -27.75
CA ILE A 8 -28.33 -26.40 -28.57
C ILE A 8 -27.27 -27.04 -27.66
N ALA A 9 -26.89 -28.27 -27.99
CA ALA A 9 -25.66 -28.92 -27.57
C ALA A 9 -24.74 -29.06 -28.79
N ALA A 10 -23.44 -28.91 -28.53
CA ALA A 10 -22.27 -29.40 -29.28
C ALA A 10 -22.13 -29.09 -30.78
N ALA A 11 -21.08 -28.34 -31.10
CA ALA A 11 -20.37 -28.46 -32.37
C ALA A 11 -18.85 -28.23 -32.14
N ILE A 12 -18.14 -29.33 -31.85
CA ILE A 12 -16.71 -29.45 -32.14
C ILE A 12 -16.64 -29.68 -33.64
N ALA A 13 -16.20 -28.67 -34.39
CA ALA A 13 -15.91 -28.78 -35.80
C ALA A 13 -14.40 -28.66 -36.00
N MET A 14 -13.78 -29.81 -36.27
CA MET A 14 -12.54 -29.88 -37.04
C MET A 14 -12.82 -29.26 -38.41
N ALA A 15 -12.06 -28.22 -38.75
CA ALA A 15 -11.94 -27.73 -40.12
C ALA A 15 -10.45 -27.71 -40.49
N THR A 16 -10.00 -28.83 -41.04
CA THR A 16 -8.91 -28.89 -42.00
C THR A 16 -9.19 -27.92 -43.15
N MET A 17 -8.34 -26.92 -43.34
CA MET A 17 -8.30 -26.14 -44.59
C MET A 17 -6.87 -26.05 -45.11
N ALA A 18 -6.72 -26.58 -46.32
CA ALA A 18 -5.77 -26.25 -47.37
C ALA A 18 -4.27 -26.22 -47.02
N ALA A 19 -3.62 -27.35 -47.28
CA ALA A 19 -2.24 -27.36 -47.75
C ALA A 19 -2.19 -26.61 -49.11
N GLY A 20 -1.67 -25.40 -49.07
CA GLY A 20 -1.25 -24.63 -50.24
C GLY A 20 0.18 -24.21 -50.00
N ASP A 21 1.07 -24.60 -50.91
CA ASP A 21 2.50 -24.31 -50.91
C ASP A 21 2.80 -22.85 -50.52
N LEU A 22 3.31 -22.67 -49.30
CA LEU A 22 4.22 -21.58 -48.99
C LEU A 22 5.56 -22.24 -48.73
N THR A 23 6.33 -22.31 -49.82
CA THR A 23 7.77 -22.47 -49.84
C THR A 23 8.39 -21.90 -48.57
N ALA A 24 9.19 -22.75 -47.91
CA ALA A 24 10.08 -22.44 -46.81
C ALA A 24 10.57 -20.99 -46.88
N GLN A 25 9.91 -20.13 -46.09
CA GLN A 25 10.52 -18.88 -45.69
C GLN A 25 11.60 -19.31 -44.71
N GLN A 26 12.85 -19.29 -45.19
CA GLN A 26 14.05 -19.45 -44.39
C GLN A 26 13.81 -18.79 -43.04
N THR A 27 13.70 -19.60 -42.00
CA THR A 27 13.91 -19.15 -40.62
C THR A 27 15.31 -18.57 -40.60
N SER A 28 15.41 -17.24 -40.67
CA SER A 28 16.63 -16.53 -40.33
C SER A 28 17.09 -17.05 -38.96
N PRO A 29 18.39 -17.23 -38.73
CA PRO A 29 18.90 -17.50 -37.39
C PRO A 29 18.36 -16.40 -36.44
N PRO A 30 18.19 -16.68 -35.14
CA PRO A 30 17.84 -15.63 -34.18
C PRO A 30 18.84 -14.49 -34.36
N SER A 31 18.35 -13.28 -34.61
CA SER A 31 19.17 -12.09 -34.83
C SER A 31 19.96 -11.84 -33.55
N GLN A 32 21.21 -12.29 -33.51
CA GLN A 32 22.02 -12.34 -32.30
C GLN A 32 22.42 -10.97 -31.71
N ASN A 33 21.91 -9.83 -32.20
CA ASN A 33 22.25 -8.50 -31.70
C ASN A 33 21.10 -7.47 -31.85
N ARG A 34 19.84 -7.90 -31.66
CA ARG A 34 18.71 -6.96 -31.64
C ARG A 34 18.65 -6.26 -30.27
N ARG A 35 18.68 -4.93 -30.28
CA ARG A 35 18.71 -4.07 -29.10
C ARG A 35 17.50 -3.15 -29.10
N VAL A 36 16.85 -3.03 -27.96
CA VAL A 36 15.75 -2.09 -27.74
C VAL A 36 16.24 -1.00 -26.81
N TRP A 37 16.08 0.23 -27.25
CA TRP A 37 16.52 1.45 -26.59
C TRP A 37 15.28 2.20 -26.12
N THR A 38 15.21 2.48 -24.83
CA THR A 38 14.10 3.18 -24.22
C THR A 38 14.59 4.34 -23.37
N GLY A 39 13.79 5.38 -23.23
CA GLY A 39 14.17 6.51 -22.41
C GLY A 39 13.20 7.66 -22.44
N THR A 40 13.54 8.71 -21.69
CA THR A 40 12.77 9.94 -21.58
C THR A 40 13.64 11.18 -21.72
N ILE A 41 13.01 12.27 -22.16
CA ILE A 41 13.57 13.62 -22.20
C ILE A 41 12.60 14.51 -21.42
N ASP A 42 13.07 15.18 -20.38
CA ASP A 42 12.29 16.06 -19.53
C ASP A 42 12.90 17.47 -19.56
N ASP A 43 12.30 18.35 -20.35
CA ASP A 43 12.71 19.74 -20.54
C ASP A 43 11.78 20.64 -19.70
N ARG A 44 12.15 20.80 -18.42
CA ARG A 44 11.43 21.61 -17.43
C ARG A 44 12.23 22.85 -17.08
N GLU A 45 11.62 24.00 -17.31
CA GLU A 45 12.23 25.28 -16.99
C GLU A 45 11.17 26.28 -16.54
N ILE A 46 11.43 26.95 -15.41
CA ILE A 46 10.57 28.02 -14.92
C ILE A 46 11.47 29.23 -14.65
N LEU A 47 11.24 30.31 -15.38
CA LEU A 47 11.89 31.61 -15.14
C LEU A 47 10.81 32.61 -14.75
N LEU A 48 10.87 33.07 -13.51
CA LEU A 48 9.97 34.08 -12.96
C LEU A 48 10.73 35.40 -12.86
N ASN A 49 10.15 36.45 -13.44
CA ASN A 49 10.62 37.83 -13.30
C ASN A 49 11.99 38.11 -13.94
N GLU A 50 12.35 37.41 -15.00
CA GLU A 50 13.46 37.86 -15.85
C GLU A 50 13.07 39.12 -16.62
N TYR A 51 14.02 40.03 -16.81
CA TYR A 51 13.83 41.24 -17.59
C TYR A 51 14.16 40.98 -19.05
N ASP A 52 13.23 41.27 -19.95
CA ASP A 52 13.51 41.36 -21.39
C ASP A 52 14.67 42.34 -21.64
N SER A 53 15.51 42.03 -22.63
CA SER A 53 16.60 42.85 -23.19
C SER A 53 16.18 44.22 -23.77
N THR A 54 14.91 44.63 -23.62
CA THR A 54 14.42 45.95 -24.04
C THR A 54 14.81 47.09 -23.08
N PRO A 55 14.83 48.35 -23.56
CA PRO A 55 15.10 49.52 -22.73
C PRO A 55 14.12 49.73 -21.56
N ILE A 56 12.96 49.06 -21.56
CA ILE A 56 11.84 49.30 -20.63
C ILE A 56 11.82 48.27 -19.48
N ARG A 57 12.67 47.23 -19.49
CA ARG A 57 12.80 46.19 -18.44
C ARG A 57 11.45 45.76 -17.84
N ARG A 58 10.69 44.98 -18.59
CA ARG A 58 9.41 44.42 -18.12
C ARG A 58 9.58 43.00 -17.62
N PRO A 59 8.84 42.58 -16.58
CA PRO A 59 8.88 41.20 -16.10
C PRO A 59 8.29 40.26 -17.16
N VAL A 60 9.08 39.25 -17.51
CA VAL A 60 8.68 38.11 -18.34
C VAL A 60 8.47 36.92 -17.43
N ARG A 61 7.45 36.12 -17.73
CA ARG A 61 7.26 34.82 -17.11
C ARG A 61 7.38 33.75 -18.19
N TYR A 62 8.25 32.80 -17.92
CA TYR A 62 8.50 31.65 -18.78
C TYR A 62 8.26 30.38 -17.98
N SER A 63 7.50 29.47 -18.54
CA SER A 63 7.34 28.11 -18.04
C SER A 63 7.35 27.15 -19.20
N GLN A 64 8.23 26.16 -19.16
CA GLN A 64 8.28 25.07 -20.12
C GLN A 64 8.22 23.75 -19.35
N ASN A 65 7.36 22.87 -19.82
CA ASN A 65 7.31 21.48 -19.43
C ASN A 65 7.07 20.66 -20.69
N VAL A 66 8.13 20.11 -21.27
CA VAL A 66 8.05 19.23 -22.45
C VAL A 66 8.65 17.88 -22.07
N GLN A 67 7.82 16.85 -22.17
CA GLN A 67 8.21 15.47 -21.87
C GLN A 67 8.13 14.63 -23.14
N VAL A 68 9.20 13.88 -23.42
CA VAL A 68 9.29 12.93 -24.52
C VAL A 68 9.61 11.56 -23.96
N SER A 69 8.96 10.53 -24.48
CA SER A 69 9.29 9.12 -24.23
C SER A 69 9.54 8.44 -25.57
N PHE A 70 10.53 7.55 -25.65
CA PHE A 70 10.86 6.87 -26.91
C PHE A 70 11.15 5.37 -26.74
N THR A 71 10.94 4.64 -27.83
CA THR A 71 11.30 3.22 -27.98
C THR A 71 11.86 3.02 -29.38
N PHE A 72 13.17 2.81 -29.46
CA PHE A 72 13.89 2.57 -30.70
C PHE A 72 14.43 1.15 -30.70
N VAL A 73 14.44 0.49 -31.85
CA VAL A 73 14.96 -0.86 -32.00
C VAL A 73 16.07 -0.82 -33.04
N SER A 74 17.21 -1.38 -32.69
CA SER A 74 18.37 -1.49 -33.55
C SER A 74 18.82 -2.94 -33.66
N GLU A 75 19.52 -3.25 -34.75
CA GLU A 75 20.18 -4.53 -34.95
C GLU A 75 21.43 -4.33 -35.80
N ASP A 76 22.29 -5.33 -35.85
CA ASP A 76 23.45 -5.30 -36.74
C ASP A 76 23.00 -5.31 -38.21
N ASP A 77 23.65 -4.49 -39.04
CA ASP A 77 23.40 -4.41 -40.47
C ASP A 77 23.99 -5.66 -41.15
N PRO A 78 23.14 -6.58 -41.66
CA PRO A 78 23.63 -7.82 -42.26
C PRO A 78 24.43 -7.57 -43.55
N ALA A 79 24.25 -6.40 -44.18
CA ALA A 79 25.00 -6.03 -45.38
C ALA A 79 26.35 -5.39 -45.06
N ARG A 80 26.58 -4.93 -43.82
CA ARG A 80 27.78 -4.19 -43.42
C ARG A 80 28.18 -4.52 -41.98
N ALA A 81 29.07 -5.48 -41.83
CA ALA A 81 29.62 -5.87 -40.53
C ALA A 81 30.14 -4.66 -39.74
N GLY A 82 29.77 -4.58 -38.46
CA GLY A 82 30.14 -3.48 -37.56
C GLY A 82 29.26 -2.23 -37.64
N PHE A 83 28.25 -2.20 -38.52
CA PHE A 83 27.27 -1.12 -38.56
C PHE A 83 25.95 -1.56 -37.93
N THR A 84 25.28 -0.62 -37.28
CA THR A 84 23.93 -0.81 -36.73
C THR A 84 22.90 -0.18 -37.67
N ARG A 85 21.78 -0.86 -37.90
CA ARG A 85 20.60 -0.30 -38.55
C ARG A 85 19.47 -0.16 -37.54
N TRP A 86 18.64 0.86 -37.72
CA TRP A 86 17.43 1.08 -36.92
C TRP A 86 16.24 0.48 -37.63
N VAL A 87 15.53 -0.42 -36.98
CA VAL A 87 14.39 -1.15 -37.56
C VAL A 87 13.05 -0.53 -37.20
N SER A 88 12.95 0.08 -36.03
CA SER A 88 11.79 0.88 -35.64
C SER A 88 12.24 1.98 -34.68
N ARG A 89 11.55 3.11 -34.71
CA ARG A 89 11.88 4.28 -33.91
C ARG A 89 10.59 5.03 -33.63
N ARG A 90 10.06 4.91 -32.41
CA ARG A 90 8.81 5.56 -32.01
C ARG A 90 9.06 6.52 -30.86
N LEU A 91 8.38 7.65 -30.89
CA LEU A 91 8.37 8.63 -29.81
C LEU A 91 6.95 9.13 -29.53
N THR A 92 6.70 9.43 -28.26
CA THR A 92 5.48 10.05 -27.76
C THR A 92 5.88 11.28 -26.97
N TRP A 93 5.13 12.37 -27.09
CA TRP A 93 5.44 13.63 -26.43
C TRP A 93 4.19 14.32 -25.89
N ASP A 94 4.40 15.06 -24.80
CA ASP A 94 3.44 15.97 -24.18
C ASP A 94 4.17 17.28 -23.88
N ALA A 95 3.58 18.40 -24.28
CA ALA A 95 4.19 19.71 -24.20
C ALA A 95 3.20 20.73 -23.65
N ASN A 96 3.63 21.44 -22.62
CA ASN A 96 2.99 22.64 -22.12
C ASN A 96 4.04 23.71 -21.84
N ALA A 97 4.13 24.67 -22.74
CA ALA A 97 5.09 25.75 -22.64
C ALA A 97 4.43 27.10 -22.89
N ARG A 98 4.77 28.08 -22.06
CA ARG A 98 4.20 29.41 -22.06
C ARG A 98 5.30 30.42 -21.81
N SER A 99 5.28 31.48 -22.60
CA SER A 99 6.06 32.68 -22.36
C SER A 99 5.13 33.87 -22.48
N TRP A 100 5.06 34.71 -21.45
CA TRP A 100 4.17 35.86 -21.48
C TRP A 100 4.78 37.09 -20.83
N SER A 101 4.41 38.22 -21.41
CA SER A 101 4.68 39.57 -20.92
C SER A 101 3.39 40.40 -20.96
N SER A 102 3.47 41.68 -20.59
CA SER A 102 2.33 42.61 -20.64
C SER A 102 1.85 42.99 -22.06
N ILE A 103 2.61 42.65 -23.11
CA ILE A 103 2.37 43.14 -24.48
C ILE A 103 2.47 42.05 -25.55
N GLN A 104 3.12 40.92 -25.25
CA GLN A 104 3.24 39.78 -26.15
C GLN A 104 3.37 38.48 -25.37
N GLY A 105 3.05 37.36 -26.02
CA GLY A 105 3.36 36.04 -25.53
C GLY A 105 3.13 34.93 -26.54
N ARG A 106 3.61 33.75 -26.18
CA ARG A 106 3.47 32.51 -26.93
C ARG A 106 3.05 31.39 -26.00
N GLU A 107 2.06 30.62 -26.43
CA GLU A 107 1.63 29.39 -25.78
C GLU A 107 1.78 28.24 -26.76
N CYS A 108 2.58 27.23 -26.40
CA CYS A 108 2.79 26.01 -27.15
C CYS A 108 2.28 24.83 -26.33
N ILE A 109 1.15 24.26 -26.73
CA ILE A 109 0.51 23.15 -26.01
C ILE A 109 0.12 22.08 -27.02
N GLY A 110 0.46 20.83 -26.71
CA GLY A 110 0.04 19.69 -27.51
C GLY A 110 0.58 18.39 -26.99
N GLN A 111 0.11 17.31 -27.58
CA GLN A 111 0.61 15.96 -27.38
C GLN A 111 0.59 15.23 -28.72
N GLY A 112 1.45 14.23 -28.87
CA GLY A 112 1.52 13.49 -30.13
C GLY A 112 2.35 12.21 -30.04
N THR A 113 2.25 11.41 -31.09
CA THR A 113 3.04 10.20 -31.30
C THR A 113 3.56 10.22 -32.73
N VAL A 114 4.84 9.93 -32.91
CA VAL A 114 5.49 9.91 -34.22
C VAL A 114 6.21 8.58 -34.40
N ASP A 115 5.98 7.94 -35.55
CA ASP A 115 6.75 6.78 -35.99
C ASP A 115 7.79 7.24 -37.02
N LEU A 116 9.05 7.20 -36.61
CA LEU A 116 10.18 7.58 -37.44
C LEU A 116 10.60 6.44 -38.40
N GLY A 117 10.06 5.23 -38.21
CA GLY A 117 10.37 4.07 -39.04
C GLY A 117 11.86 3.68 -39.06
N PRO A 118 12.25 2.80 -40.01
CA PRO A 118 13.62 2.35 -40.15
C PRO A 118 14.57 3.44 -40.68
N ALA A 119 15.82 3.48 -40.21
CA ALA A 119 16.86 4.35 -40.74
C ALA A 119 18.29 3.88 -40.45
N LYS A 120 19.27 4.59 -41.02
CA LYS A 120 20.70 4.35 -40.77
C LYS A 120 21.23 5.11 -39.54
N ALA A 121 20.52 6.13 -39.06
CA ALA A 121 20.91 6.93 -37.92
C ALA A 121 19.69 7.16 -36.99
N PRO A 122 19.89 7.27 -35.67
CA PRO A 122 18.78 7.40 -34.72
C PRO A 122 18.00 8.71 -34.92
N ASP A 123 18.67 9.77 -35.32
CA ASP A 123 18.15 11.13 -35.50
C ASP A 123 17.62 11.42 -36.92
N ALA A 124 17.68 10.45 -37.83
CA ALA A 124 17.26 10.66 -39.22
C ALA A 124 15.72 10.80 -39.33
N THR A 125 15.25 11.92 -39.87
CA THR A 125 13.83 12.20 -40.08
C THR A 125 13.52 12.62 -41.52
N THR A 126 12.25 12.45 -41.91
CA THR A 126 11.67 13.00 -43.14
C THR A 126 10.96 14.32 -42.83
N PRO A 127 10.69 15.17 -43.83
CA PRO A 127 9.93 16.41 -43.63
C PRO A 127 8.55 16.20 -42.97
N ASP A 128 7.86 15.12 -43.30
CA ASP A 128 6.55 14.80 -42.73
C ASP A 128 6.64 14.38 -41.26
N GLN A 129 7.70 13.65 -40.88
CA GLN A 129 7.97 13.29 -39.49
C GLN A 129 8.38 14.53 -38.68
N ASP A 130 9.17 15.42 -39.28
CA ASP A 130 9.53 16.70 -38.68
C ASP A 130 8.30 17.56 -38.41
N ALA A 131 7.33 17.59 -39.32
CA ALA A 131 6.07 18.31 -39.14
C ALA A 131 5.21 17.73 -38.00
N GLN A 132 5.20 16.40 -37.80
CA GLN A 132 4.48 15.75 -36.70
C GLN A 132 5.12 16.00 -35.32
N MET A 133 6.37 16.43 -35.28
CA MET A 133 7.08 16.80 -34.05
C MET A 133 6.98 18.30 -33.73
N LEU A 134 6.22 19.07 -34.52
CA LEU A 134 5.96 20.47 -34.21
C LEU A 134 4.85 20.59 -33.15
N ILE A 135 5.14 21.34 -32.09
CA ILE A 135 4.18 21.67 -31.04
C ILE A 135 3.32 22.84 -31.55
N PRO A 136 1.99 22.71 -31.56
CA PRO A 136 1.11 23.81 -31.94
C PRO A 136 1.33 25.01 -31.02
N CYS A 137 1.66 26.16 -31.60
CA CYS A 137 1.89 27.39 -30.86
C CYS A 137 0.90 28.49 -31.29
N LYS A 138 0.42 29.25 -30.31
CA LYS A 138 -0.39 30.45 -30.51
C LYS A 138 0.36 31.67 -30.00
N ASP A 139 0.50 32.64 -30.87
CA ASP A 139 1.11 33.93 -30.58
C ASP A 139 0.04 35.00 -30.34
N TRP A 140 0.35 35.98 -29.51
CA TRP A 140 -0.39 37.23 -29.41
C TRP A 140 0.59 38.39 -29.20
N ASP A 141 0.42 39.45 -29.99
CA ASP A 141 1.25 40.65 -29.94
C ASP A 141 0.36 41.90 -29.89
N ALA A 142 0.76 42.90 -29.11
CA ALA A 142 0.25 44.25 -29.23
C ALA A 142 0.86 44.91 -30.48
N PRO A 143 0.07 45.62 -31.30
CA PRO A 143 0.58 46.26 -32.50
C PRO A 143 1.66 47.31 -32.17
N ASN A 144 2.75 47.30 -32.95
CA ASN A 144 3.85 48.29 -32.94
C ASN A 144 4.85 48.26 -31.76
N VAL A 145 5.09 47.10 -31.13
CA VAL A 145 6.18 46.96 -30.14
C VAL A 145 7.12 45.82 -30.52
N TRP A 146 8.43 46.08 -30.52
CA TRP A 146 9.48 45.08 -30.72
C TRP A 146 10.09 44.70 -29.37
N SER A 147 9.87 43.46 -28.91
CA SER A 147 10.45 42.92 -27.68
C SER A 147 10.97 41.49 -27.88
N PHE A 148 12.09 41.15 -27.23
CA PHE A 148 12.68 39.81 -27.29
C PHE A 148 12.38 39.08 -25.98
N ILE A 149 11.31 38.29 -25.96
CA ILE A 149 11.07 37.34 -24.87
C ILE A 149 11.70 36.00 -25.21
N LYS A 150 12.13 35.24 -24.21
CA LYS A 150 12.48 33.83 -24.41
C LYS A 150 11.25 33.09 -24.94
N VAL A 151 11.42 32.38 -26.05
CA VAL A 151 10.31 31.73 -26.76
C VAL A 151 10.42 30.21 -26.57
N PRO A 152 9.32 29.50 -26.24
CA PRO A 152 9.33 28.06 -26.20
C PRO A 152 9.79 27.46 -27.54
N ASN A 153 10.59 26.39 -27.48
CA ASN A 153 10.99 25.66 -28.68
C ASN A 153 9.75 24.96 -29.28
N PRO A 154 9.35 25.28 -30.52
CA PRO A 154 8.15 24.71 -31.12
C PRO A 154 8.37 23.31 -31.68
N LYS A 155 9.54 22.68 -31.46
CA LYS A 155 9.84 21.33 -31.95
C LYS A 155 10.29 20.44 -30.80
N VAL A 156 9.73 19.24 -30.75
CA VAL A 156 10.11 18.18 -29.82
C VAL A 156 11.55 17.72 -30.11
N ARG A 157 12.34 17.50 -29.05
CA ARG A 157 13.73 17.02 -29.18
C ARG A 157 13.76 15.53 -29.50
N LEU A 158 14.68 15.14 -30.37
CA LEU A 158 15.00 13.73 -30.59
C LEU A 158 15.92 13.20 -29.48
N PRO A 159 15.85 11.90 -29.16
CA PRO A 159 16.72 11.30 -28.15
C PRO A 159 18.17 11.22 -28.61
N ILE A 160 19.08 11.46 -27.68
CA ILE A 160 20.52 11.22 -27.87
C ILE A 160 20.79 9.77 -27.46
N ILE A 161 21.17 8.94 -28.43
CA ILE A 161 21.48 7.54 -28.17
C ILE A 161 22.98 7.33 -28.01
N ASP A 162 23.38 6.85 -26.84
CA ASP A 162 24.75 6.45 -26.56
C ASP A 162 24.99 5.00 -26.99
N MET A 163 25.54 4.84 -28.20
CA MET A 163 25.84 3.55 -28.80
C MET A 163 26.92 2.75 -28.06
N SER A 164 27.62 3.34 -27.08
CA SER A 164 28.57 2.62 -26.23
C SER A 164 27.88 1.72 -25.20
N MET A 165 26.59 1.94 -24.93
CA MET A 165 25.86 1.12 -23.97
C MET A 165 25.66 -0.30 -24.48
N THR A 166 25.84 -1.24 -23.56
CA THR A 166 25.55 -2.67 -23.73
C THR A 166 24.25 -3.06 -23.03
N ASN A 167 23.61 -4.15 -23.46
CA ASN A 167 22.31 -4.64 -22.94
C ASN A 167 22.28 -4.84 -21.41
N CYS A 168 23.44 -4.89 -20.77
CA CYS A 168 23.63 -5.25 -19.37
C CYS A 168 23.97 -4.05 -18.49
N GLU A 169 23.92 -2.83 -19.06
CA GLU A 169 24.20 -1.61 -18.33
C GLU A 169 22.95 -1.02 -17.66
N PRO A 170 23.09 -0.41 -16.48
CA PRO A 170 21.98 0.28 -15.82
C PRO A 170 21.53 1.50 -16.64
N THR A 171 20.30 1.96 -16.39
CA THR A 171 19.76 3.20 -16.96
C THR A 171 20.71 4.37 -16.71
N ARG A 172 21.20 4.99 -17.79
CA ARG A 172 22.01 6.22 -17.72
C ARG A 172 21.08 7.42 -17.58
N ARG A 173 21.44 8.35 -16.70
CA ARG A 173 20.74 9.62 -16.49
C ARG A 173 21.76 10.75 -16.54
N TRP A 174 21.45 11.81 -17.29
CA TRP A 174 22.30 12.99 -17.35
C TRP A 174 21.45 14.24 -17.61
N SER A 175 22.06 15.40 -17.40
CA SER A 175 21.45 16.69 -17.71
C SER A 175 22.35 17.46 -18.66
N GLU A 176 21.78 18.04 -19.72
CA GLU A 176 22.48 18.88 -20.67
C GLU A 176 21.63 20.08 -21.03
N GLY A 177 22.16 21.30 -20.85
CA GLY A 177 21.45 22.53 -21.18
C GLY A 177 20.12 22.72 -20.41
N GLY A 178 20.03 22.21 -19.18
CA GLY A 178 18.80 22.27 -18.37
C GLY A 178 17.79 21.15 -18.64
N VAL A 179 18.03 20.31 -19.65
CA VAL A 179 17.17 19.17 -20.01
C VAL A 179 17.68 17.91 -19.34
N ARG A 180 16.78 17.12 -18.73
CA ARG A 180 17.11 15.82 -18.13
C ARG A 180 16.83 14.69 -19.11
N TYR A 181 17.76 13.76 -19.23
CA TYR A 181 17.65 12.59 -20.10
C TYR A 181 17.72 11.31 -19.29
N THR A 182 16.98 10.30 -19.73
CA THR A 182 17.14 8.92 -19.31
C THR A 182 17.31 8.03 -20.54
N LEU A 183 18.21 7.05 -20.48
CA LEU A 183 18.47 6.09 -21.56
C LEU A 183 18.75 4.71 -20.97
N SER A 184 18.10 3.70 -21.53
CA SER A 184 18.31 2.28 -21.23
C SER A 184 18.41 1.50 -22.54
N VAL A 185 19.17 0.41 -22.53
CA VAL A 185 19.26 -0.54 -23.64
C VAL A 185 19.08 -1.95 -23.10
N ALA A 186 18.33 -2.76 -23.82
CA ALA A 186 17.99 -4.13 -23.45
C ALA A 186 18.05 -5.04 -24.68
N GLY A 187 18.33 -6.33 -24.45
CA GLY A 187 18.11 -7.36 -25.46
C GLY A 187 16.62 -7.52 -25.77
N ASP A 188 16.28 -8.04 -26.95
CA ASP A 188 14.89 -8.20 -27.41
C ASP A 188 14.00 -8.98 -26.42
N ALA A 189 14.57 -10.02 -25.80
CA ALA A 189 13.91 -10.83 -24.77
C ALA A 189 13.60 -10.05 -23.48
N GLN A 190 14.50 -9.14 -23.09
CA GLN A 190 14.37 -8.30 -21.89
C GLN A 190 13.42 -7.14 -22.12
N ALA A 191 13.47 -6.52 -23.29
CA ALA A 191 12.66 -5.35 -23.62
C ALA A 191 11.18 -5.68 -23.79
N ASP A 192 10.88 -6.87 -24.31
CA ASP A 192 9.51 -7.33 -24.53
C ASP A 192 8.91 -8.05 -23.31
N ALA A 193 9.73 -8.27 -22.27
CA ALA A 193 9.23 -8.79 -21.01
C ALA A 193 8.55 -7.66 -20.22
N VAL A 194 7.32 -7.91 -19.79
CA VAL A 194 6.54 -6.97 -18.96
C VAL A 194 5.86 -7.71 -17.82
N VAL A 195 5.72 -7.02 -16.69
CA VAL A 195 4.78 -7.43 -15.64
C VAL A 195 3.52 -6.58 -15.76
N GLU A 196 2.41 -7.26 -16.02
CA GLU A 196 1.06 -6.70 -16.05
C GLU A 196 0.37 -7.00 -14.72
N ILE A 197 -0.40 -6.01 -14.27
CA ILE A 197 -1.14 -6.06 -13.01
C ILE A 197 -2.61 -5.84 -13.34
N ASP A 198 -3.48 -6.69 -12.78
CA ASP A 198 -4.90 -6.37 -12.71
C ASP A 198 -5.07 -5.20 -11.74
N TYR A 199 -5.21 -3.99 -12.30
CA TYR A 199 -5.19 -2.76 -11.52
C TYR A 199 -6.37 -2.67 -10.55
N GLU A 200 -7.54 -3.20 -10.90
CA GLU A 200 -8.72 -3.17 -10.02
C GLU A 200 -8.47 -4.00 -8.75
N THR A 201 -8.00 -5.23 -8.92
CA THR A 201 -7.63 -6.10 -7.79
C THR A 201 -6.48 -5.53 -6.97
N TYR A 202 -5.47 -4.94 -7.63
CA TYR A 202 -4.31 -4.34 -6.98
C TYR A 202 -4.67 -3.07 -6.18
N ALA A 203 -5.48 -2.17 -6.75
CA ALA A 203 -5.90 -0.94 -6.09
C ALA A 203 -6.86 -1.19 -4.90
N ALA A 204 -7.54 -2.34 -4.88
CA ALA A 204 -8.38 -2.79 -3.77
C ALA A 204 -7.65 -3.68 -2.75
N PHE A 205 -6.35 -3.95 -2.96
CA PHE A 205 -5.59 -4.85 -2.09
C PHE A 205 -5.23 -4.15 -0.77
N VAL A 206 -5.64 -4.78 0.33
CA VAL A 206 -5.26 -4.41 1.70
C VAL A 206 -4.61 -5.63 2.32
N PRO A 207 -3.39 -5.53 2.88
CA PRO A 207 -2.68 -6.67 3.45
C PRO A 207 -3.48 -7.34 4.57
N GLU A 208 -3.51 -8.66 4.56
CA GLU A 208 -4.07 -9.49 5.62
C GLU A 208 -3.32 -10.81 5.59
N PRO A 209 -2.96 -11.41 6.73
CA PRO A 209 -2.23 -12.67 6.73
C PRO A 209 -2.92 -13.76 5.90
N GLY A 210 -2.16 -14.39 5.00
CA GLY A 210 -2.65 -15.39 4.06
C GLY A 210 -3.30 -14.83 2.80
N ARG A 211 -3.59 -13.52 2.72
CA ARG A 211 -4.21 -12.91 1.55
C ARG A 211 -3.22 -12.88 0.37
N PRO A 212 -3.54 -13.49 -0.78
CA PRO A 212 -2.67 -13.49 -1.95
C PRO A 212 -2.88 -12.25 -2.82
N LEU A 213 -1.82 -11.86 -3.54
CA LEU A 213 -1.86 -10.90 -4.64
C LEU A 213 -1.04 -11.45 -5.82
N THR A 214 -1.63 -11.44 -7.01
CA THR A 214 -1.04 -12.09 -8.19
C THR A 214 -0.60 -11.09 -9.25
N PHE A 215 0.53 -11.39 -9.90
CA PHE A 215 1.08 -10.58 -11.00
C PHE A 215 1.36 -11.48 -12.21
N THR A 216 1.03 -11.00 -13.40
CA THR A 216 1.25 -11.74 -14.64
C THR A 216 2.47 -11.19 -15.35
N ALA A 217 3.50 -12.01 -15.56
CA ALA A 217 4.61 -11.65 -16.43
C ALA A 217 4.43 -12.28 -17.81
N ARG A 218 4.76 -11.54 -18.87
CA ARG A 218 4.71 -11.99 -20.26
C ARG A 218 5.97 -11.59 -20.98
N SER A 219 6.37 -12.36 -21.99
CA SER A 219 7.40 -11.96 -22.96
C SER A 219 6.85 -12.16 -24.37
N ALA A 220 6.84 -11.08 -25.17
CA ALA A 220 6.30 -11.11 -26.53
C ALA A 220 7.26 -11.72 -27.56
N SER A 221 8.57 -11.67 -27.31
CA SER A 221 9.62 -12.18 -28.20
C SER A 221 9.88 -13.69 -28.07
N GLY A 222 9.33 -14.35 -27.05
CA GLY A 222 9.39 -15.80 -26.91
C GLY A 222 9.46 -16.26 -25.45
N PRO A 223 9.62 -17.58 -25.21
CA PRO A 223 9.76 -18.10 -23.87
C PRO A 223 11.06 -17.63 -23.20
N VAL A 224 10.97 -17.12 -21.97
CA VAL A 224 12.10 -16.69 -21.14
C VAL A 224 11.98 -17.22 -19.72
N ARG A 225 13.09 -17.35 -19.00
CA ARG A 225 13.04 -17.64 -17.56
C ARG A 225 12.77 -16.36 -16.80
N PHE A 226 11.85 -16.42 -15.85
CA PHE A 226 11.50 -15.29 -14.99
C PHE A 226 12.02 -15.51 -13.57
N ARG A 227 12.46 -14.42 -12.93
CA ARG A 227 12.74 -14.34 -11.51
C ARG A 227 11.93 -13.22 -10.90
N PHE A 228 11.38 -13.47 -9.72
CA PHE A 228 10.67 -12.48 -8.93
C PHE A 228 11.34 -12.36 -7.56
N GLU A 229 11.46 -11.13 -7.10
CA GLU A 229 12.14 -10.79 -5.86
C GLU A 229 11.33 -9.76 -5.08
N LEU A 230 11.13 -10.04 -3.80
CA LEU A 230 10.69 -9.04 -2.83
C LEU A 230 11.94 -8.34 -2.31
N ASP A 231 12.07 -7.05 -2.62
CA ASP A 231 13.22 -6.22 -2.24
C ASP A 231 13.35 -6.23 -0.71
N PRO A 232 14.46 -6.75 -0.14
CA PRO A 232 14.62 -6.81 1.31
C PRO A 232 14.64 -5.45 2.00
N ALA A 233 15.04 -4.38 1.29
CA ALA A 233 15.02 -3.01 1.82
C ALA A 233 13.64 -2.35 1.67
N GLY A 234 12.86 -2.81 0.69
CA GLY A 234 11.49 -2.38 0.40
C GLY A 234 10.41 -3.14 1.18
N THR A 235 10.75 -4.30 1.74
CA THR A 235 9.79 -5.22 2.37
C THR A 235 9.93 -5.20 3.87
N SER A 236 8.81 -4.92 4.56
CA SER A 236 8.76 -4.82 6.01
C SER A 236 8.96 -6.17 6.70
N ARG A 237 9.36 -6.09 7.97
CA ARG A 237 9.58 -7.19 8.91
C ARG A 237 9.06 -6.77 10.28
N PHE A 238 7.85 -6.21 10.31
CA PHE A 238 7.28 -5.68 11.53
C PHE A 238 7.11 -6.81 12.54
N PRO A 239 7.55 -6.67 13.80
CA PRO A 239 7.36 -7.70 14.80
C PRO A 239 5.89 -8.12 14.91
N GLY A 240 5.58 -9.41 14.80
CA GLY A 240 4.21 -9.91 14.92
C GLY A 240 3.44 -9.95 13.60
N TYR A 241 2.10 -9.92 13.66
CA TYR A 241 1.23 -9.82 12.47
C TYR A 241 0.14 -8.74 12.57
N ALA A 242 0.02 -8.12 13.76
CA ALA A 242 -0.85 -6.99 14.07
C ALA A 242 -0.18 -6.13 15.17
N THR A 243 -0.76 -4.98 15.51
CA THR A 243 -0.20 -4.04 16.49
C THR A 243 -0.05 -4.65 17.89
N ASN A 244 -0.85 -5.66 18.23
CA ASN A 244 -0.85 -6.34 19.52
C ASN A 244 -0.78 -7.87 19.46
N ALA A 245 -0.41 -8.46 18.31
CA ALA A 245 -0.43 -9.91 18.12
C ALA A 245 0.90 -10.45 17.57
N ASN A 246 1.49 -11.38 18.30
CA ASN A 246 2.67 -12.14 17.89
C ASN A 246 2.26 -13.39 17.11
N VAL A 247 3.08 -13.80 16.15
CA VAL A 247 2.99 -15.07 15.43
C VAL A 247 3.08 -16.25 16.41
N ASP A 248 2.02 -17.04 16.46
CA ASP A 248 1.86 -18.22 17.30
C ASP A 248 1.13 -19.35 16.52
N ASP A 249 0.74 -20.42 17.21
CA ASP A 249 0.00 -21.52 16.56
C ASP A 249 -1.41 -21.15 16.11
N ALA A 250 -2.03 -20.16 16.76
CA ALA A 250 -3.35 -19.66 16.41
C ALA A 250 -3.30 -18.88 15.09
N PHE A 251 -2.25 -18.09 14.86
CA PHE A 251 -1.98 -17.42 13.58
C PHE A 251 -2.04 -18.40 12.39
N PHE A 252 -1.27 -19.50 12.44
CA PHE A 252 -1.23 -20.46 11.34
C PHE A 252 -2.57 -21.15 11.09
N THR A 253 -3.34 -21.38 12.15
CA THR A 253 -4.65 -22.03 12.06
C THR A 253 -5.70 -21.06 11.52
N LYS A 254 -5.73 -19.83 12.04
CA LYS A 254 -6.72 -18.79 11.69
C LYS A 254 -6.63 -18.36 10.23
N TYR A 255 -5.41 -18.24 9.70
CA TYR A 255 -5.17 -17.74 8.34
C TYR A 255 -4.85 -18.85 7.33
N ASN A 256 -5.05 -20.12 7.69
CA ASN A 256 -4.78 -21.28 6.84
C ASN A 256 -3.33 -21.32 6.30
N LEU A 257 -2.36 -21.05 7.17
CA LEU A 257 -0.93 -21.01 6.88
C LEU A 257 -0.16 -22.18 7.51
N GLY A 258 -0.84 -23.31 7.74
CA GLY A 258 -0.28 -24.47 8.44
C GLY A 258 0.99 -25.04 7.79
N ASN A 259 1.17 -24.85 6.48
CA ASN A 259 2.35 -25.25 5.73
C ASN A 259 3.62 -24.43 6.10
N LEU A 260 3.45 -23.28 6.75
CA LEU A 260 4.53 -22.39 7.22
C LEU A 260 4.80 -22.52 8.73
N ARG A 261 4.04 -23.36 9.45
CA ARG A 261 4.24 -23.58 10.89
C ARG A 261 5.66 -24.06 11.18
N GLY A 262 6.32 -23.40 12.13
CA GLY A 262 7.72 -23.66 12.50
C GLY A 262 8.77 -23.14 11.50
N GLN A 263 8.36 -22.54 10.39
CA GLN A 263 9.25 -21.94 9.38
C GLN A 263 9.13 -20.41 9.30
N TYR A 264 8.00 -19.86 9.76
CA TYR A 264 7.73 -18.42 9.82
C TYR A 264 7.67 -17.95 11.28
N ALA A 265 8.23 -16.78 11.56
CA ALA A 265 8.33 -16.19 12.89
C ALA A 265 8.11 -14.66 12.87
N ASN A 266 8.01 -14.06 14.06
CA ASN A 266 7.68 -12.64 14.27
C ASN A 266 8.51 -11.62 13.49
N ARG A 267 9.70 -11.95 12.98
CA ARG A 267 10.61 -10.99 12.31
C ARG A 267 10.96 -11.39 10.88
N ASP A 268 10.24 -12.37 10.36
CA ASP A 268 10.33 -12.73 8.96
C ASP A 268 9.66 -11.66 8.09
N PRO A 269 9.90 -11.67 6.76
CA PRO A 269 9.29 -10.71 5.86
C PRO A 269 7.75 -10.76 5.89
N ASP A 270 7.13 -9.59 5.96
CA ASP A 270 5.67 -9.45 6.03
C ASP A 270 4.99 -9.76 4.67
N PHE A 271 5.78 -9.86 3.61
CA PHE A 271 5.40 -10.46 2.34
C PHE A 271 6.34 -11.60 1.98
N MET A 272 5.78 -12.67 1.42
CA MET A 272 6.57 -13.81 0.99
C MET A 272 5.98 -14.53 -0.21
N PHE A 273 6.82 -15.34 -0.87
CA PHE A 273 6.34 -16.34 -1.82
C PHE A 273 6.00 -17.63 -1.08
N ASN A 274 4.71 -17.83 -0.76
CA ASN A 274 4.24 -19.03 -0.07
C ASN A 274 4.37 -20.28 -0.97
N PRO A 275 5.14 -21.32 -0.58
CA PRO A 275 5.35 -22.53 -1.37
C PRO A 275 4.09 -23.24 -1.85
N GLU A 276 2.96 -23.09 -1.14
CA GLU A 276 1.70 -23.71 -1.55
C GLU A 276 1.17 -23.15 -2.88
N HIS A 277 1.51 -21.90 -3.21
CA HIS A 277 1.16 -21.28 -4.50
C HIS A 277 2.12 -21.64 -5.64
N PHE A 278 3.22 -22.34 -5.35
CA PHE A 278 4.28 -22.62 -6.32
C PHE A 278 4.56 -24.12 -6.42
N GLY A 279 4.07 -24.74 -7.49
CA GLY A 279 4.41 -26.13 -7.79
C GLY A 279 5.91 -26.32 -8.00
N ALA A 280 6.54 -27.20 -7.20
CA ALA A 280 7.99 -27.43 -7.21
C ALA A 280 8.55 -27.91 -8.55
N SER A 281 7.71 -28.41 -9.47
CA SER A 281 8.07 -28.78 -10.83
C SER A 281 8.19 -27.59 -11.79
N ALA A 282 7.46 -26.49 -11.54
CA ALA A 282 7.46 -25.28 -12.36
C ALA A 282 8.38 -24.20 -11.78
N TRP A 283 8.50 -24.15 -10.46
CA TRP A 283 9.22 -23.11 -9.75
C TRP A 283 10.40 -23.64 -8.93
N SER A 284 11.39 -22.78 -8.78
CA SER A 284 12.51 -22.93 -7.85
C SER A 284 12.45 -21.78 -6.85
N ARG A 285 12.18 -22.07 -5.58
CA ARG A 285 12.30 -21.10 -4.49
C ARG A 285 13.76 -21.09 -4.04
N ARG A 286 14.42 -19.94 -4.16
CA ARG A 286 15.81 -19.77 -3.70
C ARG A 286 15.83 -19.43 -2.21
N GLU A 287 14.96 -18.49 -1.84
CA GLU A 287 14.81 -17.93 -0.50
C GLU A 287 13.35 -17.48 -0.30
N PRO A 288 12.90 -17.11 0.93
CA PRO A 288 11.51 -16.73 1.15
C PRO A 288 10.97 -15.62 0.24
N GLY A 289 11.82 -14.66 -0.10
CA GLY A 289 11.52 -13.52 -0.97
C GLY A 289 12.05 -13.67 -2.41
N VAL A 290 12.46 -14.86 -2.87
CA VAL A 290 12.95 -15.06 -4.25
C VAL A 290 12.42 -16.36 -4.86
N VAL A 291 11.74 -16.25 -6.01
CA VAL A 291 11.29 -17.39 -6.82
C VAL A 291 11.68 -17.24 -8.29
N GLU A 292 11.97 -18.37 -8.93
CA GLU A 292 12.38 -18.43 -10.33
C GLU A 292 11.59 -19.51 -11.07
N THR A 293 11.25 -19.27 -12.34
CA THR A 293 10.76 -20.35 -13.20
C THR A 293 11.89 -21.32 -13.53
N ARG A 294 11.60 -22.62 -13.50
CA ARG A 294 12.58 -23.67 -13.86
C ARG A 294 12.80 -23.76 -15.36
N ARG A 295 11.82 -23.32 -16.15
CA ARG A 295 11.82 -23.38 -17.62
C ARG A 295 11.48 -22.01 -18.18
N ALA A 296 11.87 -21.83 -19.44
CA ALA A 296 11.50 -20.67 -20.21
C ALA A 296 10.00 -20.74 -20.53
N GLU A 297 9.27 -19.67 -20.25
CA GLU A 297 7.82 -19.56 -20.40
C GLU A 297 7.51 -18.25 -21.13
N SER A 298 6.49 -18.22 -22.01
CA SER A 298 6.06 -16.96 -22.63
C SER A 298 5.17 -16.11 -21.72
N ALA A 299 4.56 -16.75 -20.71
CA ALA A 299 3.80 -16.08 -19.67
C ALA A 299 3.84 -16.90 -18.37
N THR A 300 3.81 -16.23 -17.23
CA THR A 300 3.73 -16.87 -15.91
C THR A 300 3.00 -15.98 -14.92
N VAL A 301 2.48 -16.57 -13.85
CA VAL A 301 1.81 -15.85 -12.76
C VAL A 301 2.59 -16.08 -11.48
N VAL A 302 2.98 -14.99 -10.83
CA VAL A 302 3.59 -15.03 -9.49
C VAL A 302 2.56 -14.61 -8.45
N THR A 303 2.54 -15.28 -7.29
CA THR A 303 1.64 -14.96 -6.17
C THR A 303 2.44 -14.54 -4.94
N VAL A 304 2.24 -13.32 -4.46
CA VAL A 304 2.78 -12.83 -3.19
C VAL A 304 1.71 -13.04 -2.11
N THR A 305 2.12 -13.46 -0.91
CA THR A 305 1.23 -13.65 0.24
C THR A 305 1.58 -12.63 1.33
N ALA A 306 0.60 -11.87 1.80
CA ALA A 306 0.75 -11.03 2.99
C ALA A 306 0.79 -11.90 4.26
N MET A 307 1.59 -11.49 5.24
CA MET A 307 1.77 -12.18 6.51
C MET A 307 1.49 -11.27 7.72
N ASP A 308 1.30 -9.98 7.48
CA ASP A 308 0.99 -8.92 8.45
C ASP A 308 -0.13 -8.02 7.89
N PHE A 309 -0.96 -7.45 8.76
CA PHE A 309 -2.03 -6.51 8.35
C PHE A 309 -1.49 -5.14 7.89
N GLY A 310 -0.32 -4.73 8.36
CA GLY A 310 0.39 -3.52 7.96
C GLY A 310 1.54 -3.79 6.98
N ALA A 311 1.58 -4.95 6.32
CA ALA A 311 2.70 -5.33 5.46
C ALA A 311 2.96 -4.30 4.35
N VAL A 312 4.23 -3.94 4.15
CA VAL A 312 4.69 -3.10 3.04
C VAL A 312 5.79 -3.85 2.28
N GLY A 313 5.81 -3.76 0.95
CA GLY A 313 6.65 -4.55 0.08
C GLY A 313 6.99 -3.85 -1.22
N ARG A 314 8.10 -4.29 -1.85
CA ARG A 314 8.42 -3.93 -3.23
C ARG A 314 8.73 -5.18 -4.03
N LEU A 315 7.92 -5.47 -5.05
CA LEU A 315 8.16 -6.58 -5.96
C LEU A 315 8.93 -6.12 -7.18
N ARG A 316 9.99 -6.87 -7.51
CA ARG A 316 10.79 -6.73 -8.73
C ARG A 316 10.69 -8.00 -9.55
N ALA A 317 10.80 -7.84 -10.86
CA ALA A 317 10.84 -8.95 -11.79
C ALA A 317 12.06 -8.85 -12.69
N TYR A 318 12.58 -10.00 -13.09
CA TYR A 318 13.77 -10.14 -13.90
C TYR A 318 13.56 -11.26 -14.93
N VAL A 319 14.28 -11.16 -16.04
CA VAL A 319 14.43 -12.25 -17.01
C VAL A 319 15.89 -12.65 -17.15
N GLU A 320 16.12 -13.93 -17.40
CA GLU A 320 17.46 -14.42 -17.72
C GLU A 320 17.84 -13.97 -19.12
N SER A 321 18.93 -13.22 -19.26
CA SER A 321 19.37 -12.66 -20.54
C SER A 321 20.61 -13.40 -21.07
N PRO A 322 20.51 -14.12 -22.19
CA PRO A 322 21.67 -14.71 -22.87
C PRO A 322 22.69 -13.65 -23.30
N ASP A 323 22.24 -12.45 -23.66
CA ASP A 323 23.08 -11.33 -24.08
C ASP A 323 23.93 -10.77 -22.92
N CYS A 324 23.62 -11.17 -21.69
CA CYS A 324 24.29 -10.75 -20.48
C CYS A 324 24.86 -11.95 -19.71
N ASP A 325 25.45 -12.90 -20.41
CA ASP A 325 26.09 -14.10 -19.86
C ASP A 325 25.15 -14.93 -18.95
N GLY A 326 23.85 -14.93 -19.25
CA GLY A 326 22.83 -15.60 -18.43
C GLY A 326 22.49 -14.88 -17.12
N SER A 327 22.87 -13.61 -16.97
CA SER A 327 22.49 -12.82 -15.79
C SER A 327 21.01 -12.41 -15.81
N TRP A 328 20.48 -12.16 -14.62
CA TRP A 328 19.12 -11.66 -14.41
C TRP A 328 19.04 -10.17 -14.69
N GLN A 329 18.26 -9.79 -15.69
CA GLN A 329 18.06 -8.41 -16.12
C GLN A 329 16.68 -7.91 -15.72
N PRO A 330 16.54 -6.65 -15.27
CA PRO A 330 15.27 -6.12 -14.78
C PRO A 330 14.22 -6.05 -15.90
N VAL A 331 12.98 -6.36 -15.53
CA VAL A 331 11.79 -6.32 -16.39
C VAL A 331 11.03 -5.02 -16.15
N THR A 332 10.45 -4.46 -17.21
CA THR A 332 9.59 -3.28 -17.07
C THR A 332 8.27 -3.68 -16.41
N VAL A 333 7.91 -3.01 -15.32
CA VAL A 333 6.60 -3.17 -14.67
C VAL A 333 5.65 -2.13 -15.25
N LEU A 334 4.42 -2.54 -15.63
CA LEU A 334 3.38 -1.61 -16.05
C LEU A 334 2.29 -1.49 -14.98
N VAL A 335 2.24 -0.34 -14.31
CA VAL A 335 1.17 -0.01 -13.34
C VAL A 335 0.26 1.03 -13.98
N ASN A 336 -1.00 0.67 -14.27
CA ASN A 336 -1.94 1.54 -15.00
C ASN A 336 -1.34 2.10 -16.32
N GLY A 337 -0.61 1.25 -17.05
CA GLY A 337 0.08 1.60 -18.29
C GLY A 337 1.35 2.45 -18.12
N GLN A 338 1.71 2.85 -16.90
CA GLN A 338 2.92 3.61 -16.61
C GLN A 338 4.08 2.69 -16.22
N PRO A 339 5.27 2.83 -16.83
CA PRO A 339 6.44 2.04 -16.48
C PRO A 339 6.94 2.39 -15.07
N ARG A 340 7.17 1.37 -14.24
CA ARG A 340 7.82 1.48 -12.93
C ARG A 340 9.00 0.52 -12.82
N GLU A 341 9.95 0.84 -11.95
CA GLU A 341 11.10 -0.03 -11.64
C GLU A 341 10.71 -1.22 -10.75
N TRP A 342 9.69 -1.04 -9.92
CA TRP A 342 9.17 -2.01 -8.97
C TRP A 342 7.69 -1.74 -8.70
N ILE A 343 7.01 -2.71 -8.09
CA ILE A 343 5.60 -2.65 -7.69
C ILE A 343 5.55 -2.44 -6.18
N ALA A 344 4.93 -1.36 -5.71
CA ALA A 344 4.58 -1.20 -4.29
C ALA A 344 3.53 -2.25 -3.91
N ILE A 345 3.64 -2.88 -2.76
CA ILE A 345 2.57 -3.75 -2.24
C ILE A 345 2.34 -3.36 -0.79
N PRO A 346 1.15 -2.89 -0.38
CA PRO A 346 0.00 -2.51 -1.23
C PRO A 346 0.31 -1.30 -2.14
N LEU A 347 -0.67 -0.88 -2.94
CA LEU A 347 -0.63 0.42 -3.61
C LEU A 347 -0.61 1.53 -2.54
N ASP A 348 0.38 2.41 -2.65
CA ASP A 348 0.67 3.52 -1.75
C ASP A 348 1.30 4.65 -2.59
N GLU A 349 0.47 5.53 -3.14
CA GLU A 349 0.90 6.62 -4.02
C GLU A 349 1.33 7.88 -3.27
N ASP A 350 0.82 8.10 -2.05
CA ASP A 350 1.23 9.20 -1.18
C ASP A 350 2.46 8.85 -0.32
N ASP A 351 2.96 7.61 -0.43
CA ASP A 351 4.15 7.08 0.24
C ASP A 351 4.01 7.33 1.74
N ASN A 352 2.94 6.80 2.34
CA ASN A 352 2.63 6.87 3.76
C ASN A 352 2.59 5.49 4.45
N LEU A 353 3.02 4.42 3.79
CA LEU A 353 3.01 3.03 4.29
C LEU A 353 1.62 2.43 4.50
N ILE A 354 0.55 3.12 4.07
CA ILE A 354 -0.84 2.72 4.25
C ILE A 354 -1.44 2.44 2.86
N ALA A 355 -2.28 1.41 2.75
CA ALA A 355 -2.94 1.09 1.49
C ALA A 355 -3.92 2.20 1.08
N ASP A 356 -3.77 2.74 -0.13
CA ASP A 356 -4.68 3.73 -0.73
C ASP A 356 -6.13 3.23 -0.89
N ALA A 357 -6.31 1.91 -0.82
CA ALA A 357 -7.59 1.22 -0.84
C ALA A 357 -8.51 1.63 0.31
N LEU A 358 -7.96 2.13 1.43
CA LEU A 358 -8.73 2.51 2.61
C LEU A 358 -8.93 4.03 2.67
N GLU A 359 -10.10 4.47 2.24
CA GLU A 359 -10.50 5.88 2.22
C GLU A 359 -10.27 6.63 3.55
N PRO A 360 -10.55 6.06 4.75
CA PRO A 360 -10.37 6.75 6.02
C PRO A 360 -8.92 7.21 6.30
N TYR A 361 -7.92 6.55 5.70
CA TYR A 361 -6.50 6.86 5.94
C TYR A 361 -5.85 7.67 4.81
N ARG A 362 -6.60 7.99 3.76
CA ARG A 362 -6.05 8.65 2.57
C ARG A 362 -5.45 10.00 2.93
N GLY A 363 -4.15 10.20 2.65
CA GLY A 363 -3.44 11.43 2.99
C GLY A 363 -3.05 11.58 4.45
N ALA A 364 -3.39 10.63 5.33
CA ALA A 364 -2.89 10.61 6.69
C ALA A 364 -1.39 10.25 6.67
N GLY A 365 -0.57 11.01 7.38
CA GLY A 365 0.82 10.61 7.60
C GLY A 365 0.87 9.40 8.52
N SER A 366 1.71 8.40 8.24
CA SER A 366 1.84 7.18 9.05
C SER A 366 2.01 7.40 10.56
N GLY A 367 2.61 8.54 10.95
CA GLY A 367 2.87 8.90 12.34
C GLY A 367 1.92 9.94 12.92
N ALA A 368 0.87 10.32 12.18
CA ALA A 368 -0.20 11.19 12.66
C ALA A 368 -1.01 10.48 13.75
N ASP A 369 -1.59 11.25 14.66
CA ASP A 369 -2.35 10.80 15.84
C ASP A 369 -3.18 12.05 16.20
N ASP A 370 -4.10 12.34 15.29
CA ASP A 370 -4.85 13.60 15.21
C ASP A 370 -6.35 13.34 15.40
N ASP A 371 -6.70 12.23 16.06
CA ASP A 371 -8.06 11.77 16.35
C ASP A 371 -8.87 12.90 16.98
N ALA A 372 -9.80 13.42 16.19
CA ALA A 372 -10.56 14.60 16.56
C ALA A 372 -11.85 14.25 17.29
N LYS A 373 -12.36 13.02 17.17
CA LYS A 373 -13.66 12.62 17.70
C LYS A 373 -13.55 11.48 18.71
N PRO A 374 -14.50 11.40 19.67
CA PRO A 374 -15.44 12.45 20.04
C PRO A 374 -14.71 13.68 20.63
N ASP A 375 -15.35 14.85 20.58
CA ASP A 375 -14.81 16.09 21.12
C ASP A 375 -14.62 15.97 22.65
N GLY A 376 -13.38 15.71 23.07
CA GLY A 376 -12.99 15.61 24.47
C GLY A 376 -12.52 16.95 25.05
N ASN A 377 -11.44 16.93 25.81
CA ASN A 377 -10.86 18.11 26.47
C ASN A 377 -10.10 19.06 25.52
N GLY A 378 -10.21 18.82 24.21
CA GLY A 378 -9.44 19.50 23.17
C GLY A 378 -8.07 18.89 22.88
N MET A 379 -7.70 17.77 23.52
CA MET A 379 -6.55 16.96 23.09
C MET A 379 -6.94 16.16 21.86
N ALA A 380 -6.17 16.30 20.78
CA ALA A 380 -6.24 15.44 19.62
C ALA A 380 -5.44 14.16 19.86
N GLY A 381 -5.81 13.09 19.16
CA GLY A 381 -5.15 11.81 19.26
C GLY A 381 -5.64 10.97 20.42
N ASP A 382 -5.30 9.70 20.41
CA ASP A 382 -5.48 8.79 21.54
C ASP A 382 -4.17 8.11 21.95
N GLY A 383 -3.05 8.43 21.28
CA GLY A 383 -1.74 7.84 21.51
C GLY A 383 -1.37 6.73 20.51
N LEU A 384 -2.23 6.44 19.52
CA LEU A 384 -1.93 5.56 18.40
C LEU A 384 -1.55 6.36 17.17
N THR A 385 -0.55 5.88 16.44
CA THR A 385 -0.29 6.43 15.11
C THR A 385 -1.27 5.88 14.07
N ALA A 386 -1.55 6.65 13.02
CA ALA A 386 -2.36 6.21 11.87
C ALA A 386 -1.89 4.86 11.30
N PHE A 387 -0.58 4.58 11.36
CA PHE A 387 -0.05 3.28 10.96
C PHE A 387 -0.40 2.15 11.96
N GLU A 388 -0.40 2.40 13.26
CA GLU A 388 -0.81 1.42 14.28
C GLU A 388 -2.30 1.10 14.19
N GLU A 389 -3.12 2.11 13.96
CA GLU A 389 -4.55 1.99 13.70
C GLU A 389 -4.83 1.23 12.39
N TYR A 390 -4.11 1.60 11.32
CA TYR A 390 -4.13 0.89 10.05
C TYR A 390 -3.74 -0.56 10.25
N ARG A 391 -2.57 -0.86 10.83
CA ARG A 391 -2.09 -2.23 11.08
C ARG A 391 -3.07 -3.00 11.99
N GLY A 392 -3.76 -2.30 12.88
CA GLY A 392 -4.91 -2.79 13.62
C GLY A 392 -4.58 -3.75 14.75
N PHE A 393 -5.62 -4.12 15.49
CA PHE A 393 -5.55 -4.83 16.75
C PHE A 393 -6.37 -6.12 16.70
N LEU A 394 -5.93 -7.13 17.44
CA LEU A 394 -6.79 -8.21 17.86
C LEU A 394 -7.61 -7.80 19.08
N VAL A 395 -8.91 -7.97 18.95
CA VAL A 395 -9.91 -7.66 19.97
C VAL A 395 -10.86 -8.85 20.11
N ARG A 396 -11.75 -8.81 21.11
CA ARG A 396 -12.87 -9.74 21.26
C ARG A 396 -14.19 -9.00 21.39
N GLY A 397 -15.28 -9.68 21.03
CA GLY A 397 -16.64 -9.19 21.26
C GLY A 397 -17.27 -9.68 22.57
N VAL A 398 -16.61 -10.63 23.26
CA VAL A 398 -17.03 -11.16 24.57
C VAL A 398 -15.83 -11.31 25.51
N GLY A 399 -16.09 -11.60 26.78
CA GLY A 399 -15.06 -11.67 27.82
C GLY A 399 -13.97 -12.73 27.59
N CYS A 400 -12.88 -12.57 28.33
CA CYS A 400 -11.68 -13.39 28.18
C CYS A 400 -11.77 -14.65 29.04
N GLY A 401 -12.41 -15.69 28.52
CA GLY A 401 -12.60 -16.95 29.24
C GLY A 401 -12.04 -18.18 28.56
N SER A 402 -11.67 -19.19 29.38
CA SER A 402 -11.43 -20.58 28.98
C SER A 402 -12.76 -21.31 28.69
N GLU A 403 -12.72 -22.56 28.24
CA GLU A 403 -13.89 -23.44 28.03
C GLU A 403 -14.93 -23.40 29.19
N THR A 404 -14.55 -23.06 30.43
CA THR A 404 -15.50 -22.90 31.55
C THR A 404 -16.39 -21.66 31.48
N THR A 405 -16.09 -20.68 30.61
CA THR A 405 -17.05 -19.60 30.28
C THR A 405 -18.20 -20.08 29.40
N GLU A 406 -18.05 -21.19 28.66
CA GLU A 406 -19.17 -21.83 27.94
C GLU A 406 -20.34 -22.15 28.89
N THR A 407 -20.06 -22.58 30.13
CA THR A 407 -21.09 -22.84 31.14
C THR A 407 -21.81 -21.59 31.65
N VAL A 408 -21.19 -20.42 31.64
CA VAL A 408 -21.84 -19.16 32.06
C VAL A 408 -22.73 -18.61 30.94
N TYR A 409 -22.26 -18.72 29.70
CA TYR A 409 -23.02 -18.32 28.52
C TYR A 409 -24.09 -19.34 28.12
N SER A 410 -24.15 -20.54 28.73
CA SER A 410 -25.20 -21.54 28.44
C SER A 410 -26.46 -21.28 29.24
N ASP A 411 -26.31 -20.63 30.39
CA ASP A 411 -27.41 -20.25 31.29
C ASP A 411 -28.05 -18.90 30.86
N ILE A 412 -27.30 -18.04 30.18
CA ILE A 412 -27.87 -16.95 29.39
C ILE A 412 -28.51 -17.61 28.17
N VAL A 413 -29.84 -17.52 28.03
CA VAL A 413 -30.69 -18.18 27.01
C VAL A 413 -30.27 -17.80 25.57
N LEU A 414 -29.14 -18.31 25.11
CA LEU A 414 -28.57 -18.11 23.78
C LEU A 414 -28.22 -19.50 23.25
N GLN A 415 -29.19 -20.13 22.61
CA GLN A 415 -29.18 -21.55 22.25
C GLN A 415 -28.15 -21.95 21.17
N ASN A 416 -27.14 -21.12 20.87
CA ASN A 416 -26.01 -21.44 19.99
C ASN A 416 -24.81 -20.53 20.29
N GLN A 417 -23.92 -20.98 21.18
CA GLN A 417 -22.72 -20.22 21.60
C GLN A 417 -21.66 -20.07 20.50
N SER A 418 -21.53 -21.08 19.64
CA SER A 418 -20.63 -21.06 18.48
C SER A 418 -21.08 -20.12 17.34
N GLN A 419 -22.22 -19.43 17.51
CA GLN A 419 -22.77 -18.47 16.54
C GLN A 419 -22.81 -17.02 17.05
N LEU A 420 -22.38 -16.77 18.29
CA LEU A 420 -22.27 -15.41 18.79
C LEU A 420 -21.03 -14.75 18.16
N ALA A 421 -21.20 -13.62 17.50
CA ALA A 421 -20.09 -12.85 16.95
C ALA A 421 -19.12 -12.44 18.08
N GLY A 422 -17.81 -12.62 17.88
CA GLY A 422 -16.78 -12.10 18.79
C GLY A 422 -16.18 -13.06 19.83
N TRP A 423 -16.47 -14.37 19.75
CA TRP A 423 -15.91 -15.39 20.65
C TRP A 423 -14.44 -15.73 20.42
N SER A 424 -14.00 -15.61 19.17
CA SER A 424 -12.58 -15.70 18.79
C SER A 424 -12.00 -14.30 18.63
N ASP A 425 -10.67 -14.20 18.69
CA ASP A 425 -9.96 -12.98 18.35
C ASP A 425 -10.37 -12.48 16.95
N GLN A 426 -10.76 -11.22 16.87
CA GLN A 426 -11.11 -10.52 15.64
C GLN A 426 -10.07 -9.45 15.37
N HIS A 427 -9.65 -9.31 14.11
CA HIS A 427 -8.81 -8.17 13.73
C HIS A 427 -9.70 -6.97 13.42
N VAL A 428 -9.31 -5.81 13.94
CA VAL A 428 -9.97 -4.53 13.70
C VAL A 428 -8.90 -3.50 13.37
N ARG A 429 -9.05 -2.81 12.23
CA ARG A 429 -8.36 -1.55 11.97
C ARG A 429 -9.20 -0.43 12.56
N THR A 430 -8.58 0.46 13.32
CA THR A 430 -9.29 1.54 14.01
C THR A 430 -9.27 2.82 13.19
N ALA A 431 -10.23 3.72 13.41
CA ALA A 431 -10.44 4.85 12.51
C ALA A 431 -9.59 6.05 12.94
N PRO A 432 -8.74 6.62 12.07
CA PRO A 432 -7.77 7.68 12.42
C PRO A 432 -8.40 9.06 12.69
N ASP A 433 -9.73 9.14 12.70
CA ASP A 433 -10.48 10.31 13.13
C ASP A 433 -11.25 10.08 14.44
N ARG A 434 -11.12 8.90 15.05
CA ARG A 434 -11.88 8.46 16.23
C ARG A 434 -10.98 7.81 17.26
N LYS A 435 -11.01 8.36 18.48
CA LYS A 435 -10.29 7.87 19.63
C LYS A 435 -10.77 6.47 20.04
N ASP A 436 -9.81 5.57 20.24
CA ASP A 436 -9.99 4.22 20.71
C ASP A 436 -9.70 4.08 22.22
N LEU A 437 -10.45 3.18 22.85
CA LEU A 437 -10.22 2.75 24.22
C LEU A 437 -10.22 1.24 24.32
N PHE A 438 -9.14 0.67 24.86
CA PHE A 438 -9.03 -0.76 25.08
C PHE A 438 -9.34 -1.11 26.53
N VAL A 439 -10.30 -2.01 26.74
CA VAL A 439 -10.73 -2.46 28.06
C VAL A 439 -10.53 -3.96 28.19
N HIS A 440 -9.75 -4.36 29.19
CA HIS A 440 -9.62 -5.75 29.59
C HIS A 440 -10.54 -6.05 30.77
N THR A 441 -11.30 -7.14 30.67
CA THR A 441 -11.96 -7.75 31.83
C THR A 441 -12.03 -9.28 31.69
N ALA A 442 -11.72 -9.97 32.78
CA ALA A 442 -11.89 -11.41 32.89
C ALA A 442 -13.33 -11.82 33.23
N ASP A 443 -14.19 -10.88 33.67
CA ASP A 443 -15.59 -11.18 33.98
C ASP A 443 -16.45 -11.11 32.72
N PRO A 444 -17.08 -12.22 32.30
CA PRO A 444 -17.86 -12.28 31.06
C PRO A 444 -19.11 -11.39 31.08
N GLU A 445 -19.70 -11.13 32.25
CA GLU A 445 -20.85 -10.23 32.35
C GLU A 445 -20.40 -8.77 32.26
N LEU A 446 -19.28 -8.40 32.87
CA LEU A 446 -18.74 -7.04 32.72
C LEU A 446 -18.34 -6.76 31.26
N ALA A 447 -17.76 -7.74 30.56
CA ALA A 447 -17.41 -7.60 29.15
C ALA A 447 -18.62 -7.25 28.27
N LEU A 448 -19.80 -7.84 28.54
CA LEU A 448 -21.04 -7.53 27.82
C LEU A 448 -21.55 -6.11 28.06
N LEU A 449 -21.11 -5.45 29.15
CA LEU A 449 -21.53 -4.10 29.51
C LEU A 449 -20.54 -3.02 29.06
N VAL A 450 -19.31 -3.38 28.68
CA VAL A 450 -18.32 -2.44 28.14
C VAL A 450 -18.86 -1.64 26.92
N PRO A 451 -19.59 -2.23 25.96
CA PRO A 451 -20.16 -1.47 24.84
C PRO A 451 -21.14 -0.36 25.26
N ALA A 452 -21.74 -0.42 26.46
CA ALA A 452 -22.57 0.66 26.97
C ALA A 452 -21.77 1.96 27.20
N PHE A 453 -20.46 1.85 27.44
CA PHE A 453 -19.58 3.01 27.50
C PHE A 453 -19.44 3.66 26.13
N SER A 454 -19.14 2.89 25.08
CA SER A 454 -19.09 3.42 23.70
C SER A 454 -20.37 4.16 23.33
N ALA A 455 -21.54 3.60 23.63
CA ALA A 455 -22.83 4.25 23.38
C ALA A 455 -23.05 5.55 24.17
N ALA A 456 -22.44 5.70 25.35
CA ALA A 456 -22.57 6.88 26.19
C ALA A 456 -21.56 7.99 25.82
N THR A 457 -20.44 7.63 25.19
CA THR A 457 -19.30 8.53 25.00
C THR A 457 -18.97 8.83 23.55
N ASP A 458 -19.44 8.00 22.63
CA ASP A 458 -19.05 7.98 21.21
C ASP A 458 -17.56 7.64 20.99
N LEU A 459 -16.87 7.10 22.01
CA LEU A 459 -15.56 6.46 21.86
C LEU A 459 -15.69 5.09 21.21
N ASP A 460 -14.69 4.69 20.44
CA ASP A 460 -14.58 3.30 19.99
C ASP A 460 -13.94 2.47 21.09
N VAL A 461 -14.74 1.58 21.69
CA VAL A 461 -14.33 0.80 22.86
C VAL A 461 -14.16 -0.65 22.46
N HIS A 462 -12.94 -1.15 22.64
CA HIS A 462 -12.53 -2.49 22.24
C HIS A 462 -12.27 -3.35 23.47
N VAL A 463 -12.88 -4.54 23.51
CA VAL A 463 -12.57 -5.51 24.56
C VAL A 463 -11.33 -6.31 24.15
N ILE A 464 -10.36 -6.41 25.06
CA ILE A 464 -9.08 -7.11 24.85
C ILE A 464 -8.81 -8.15 25.94
N CYS A 465 -7.99 -9.14 25.62
CA CYS A 465 -7.59 -10.22 26.53
C CYS A 465 -6.14 -10.14 26.97
N GLU A 466 -5.77 -10.91 28.00
CA GLU A 466 -4.41 -10.94 28.54
C GLU A 466 -3.34 -11.25 27.46
N SER A 467 -3.72 -11.94 26.39
CA SER A 467 -2.86 -12.20 25.22
C SER A 467 -2.65 -11.00 24.29
N HIS A 468 -3.41 -9.90 24.47
CA HIS A 468 -3.47 -8.74 23.58
C HIS A 468 -2.78 -7.49 24.14
N TYR A 469 -2.15 -7.59 25.31
CA TYR A 469 -1.36 -6.52 25.93
C TYR A 469 -0.22 -7.13 26.75
N VAL A 470 0.72 -6.31 27.23
CA VAL A 470 1.93 -6.81 27.92
C VAL A 470 1.60 -7.54 29.23
N ASP A 471 1.01 -6.84 30.19
CA ASP A 471 0.57 -7.38 31.48
C ASP A 471 -0.35 -6.37 32.20
N ASN A 472 -0.93 -6.81 33.33
CA ASN A 472 -1.87 -6.01 34.11
C ASN A 472 -1.28 -4.77 34.81
N ASP A 473 0.04 -4.67 34.90
CA ASP A 473 0.72 -3.54 35.56
C ASP A 473 0.98 -2.43 34.54
N THR A 474 1.56 -2.80 33.40
CA THR A 474 1.94 -1.88 32.31
C THR A 474 0.80 -1.59 31.35
N ARG A 475 -0.08 -2.56 31.09
CA ARG A 475 -1.29 -2.44 30.26
C ARG A 475 -1.03 -1.93 28.83
N THR A 476 0.19 -2.05 28.34
CA THR A 476 0.58 -1.62 27.00
C THR A 476 -0.10 -2.49 25.93
N VAL A 477 -0.91 -1.88 25.07
CA VAL A 477 -1.72 -2.60 24.06
C VAL A 477 -0.99 -2.76 22.74
N ASN A 478 -0.24 -1.75 22.29
CA ASN A 478 0.52 -1.78 21.04
C ASN A 478 1.87 -2.54 21.19
N VAL A 479 1.78 -3.77 21.70
CA VAL A 479 2.90 -4.60 22.18
C VAL A 479 3.98 -4.82 21.13
N THR A 480 3.61 -5.00 19.86
CA THR A 480 4.54 -5.61 18.91
C THR A 480 5.60 -4.63 18.40
N LEU A 481 5.17 -3.45 17.92
CA LEU A 481 6.10 -2.37 17.57
C LEU A 481 6.82 -1.84 18.82
N HIS A 482 6.13 -1.73 19.96
CA HIS A 482 6.73 -1.23 21.20
C HIS A 482 7.79 -2.15 21.77
N GLY A 483 7.49 -3.43 21.93
CA GLY A 483 8.44 -4.45 22.39
C GLY A 483 9.59 -4.70 21.41
N GLY A 484 9.37 -4.44 20.11
CA GLY A 484 10.41 -4.47 19.09
C GLY A 484 11.29 -3.23 19.02
N ASN A 485 10.99 -2.16 19.78
CA ASN A 485 11.59 -0.83 19.65
C ASN A 485 11.56 -0.27 18.21
N MET A 486 10.53 -0.63 17.45
CA MET A 486 10.36 -0.22 16.07
C MET A 486 9.44 1.00 16.02
N ARG A 487 10.03 2.19 15.82
CA ARG A 487 9.30 3.47 15.75
C ARG A 487 9.35 4.12 14.37
N MET A 488 10.37 3.76 13.59
CA MET A 488 10.61 4.32 12.28
C MET A 488 10.77 3.22 11.24
N TRP A 489 10.22 3.43 10.05
CA TRP A 489 10.47 2.59 8.89
C TRP A 489 10.60 3.46 7.65
N GLN A 490 11.67 3.27 6.87
CA GLN A 490 11.96 4.06 5.67
C GLN A 490 11.88 5.59 5.86
N GLY A 491 12.29 6.08 7.04
CA GLY A 491 12.27 7.51 7.36
C GLY A 491 10.93 8.05 7.86
N ARG A 492 9.92 7.19 8.03
CA ARG A 492 8.58 7.54 8.52
C ARG A 492 8.34 7.02 9.92
N SER A 493 7.62 7.80 10.73
CA SER A 493 7.17 7.36 12.05
C SER A 493 6.00 6.40 11.90
N ILE A 494 6.04 5.27 12.60
CA ILE A 494 5.02 4.21 12.57
C ILE A 494 4.55 3.80 13.96
N ALA A 495 5.08 4.43 15.01
CA ALA A 495 4.64 4.30 16.39
C ALA A 495 5.16 5.47 17.21
N ARG A 496 4.43 5.88 18.26
CA ARG A 496 4.83 6.96 19.18
C ARG A 496 5.95 6.52 20.13
N ASP A 497 6.62 7.49 20.76
CA ASP A 497 7.63 7.20 21.80
C ASP A 497 7.02 6.51 23.03
N GLN A 498 5.79 6.87 23.37
CA GLN A 498 5.03 6.30 24.49
C GLN A 498 3.98 5.32 23.98
N PRO A 499 3.82 4.14 24.60
CA PRO A 499 2.80 3.17 24.21
C PRO A 499 1.40 3.59 24.62
N GLN A 500 0.42 3.03 23.93
CA GLN A 500 -0.98 3.12 24.33
C GLN A 500 -1.30 2.13 25.44
N HIS A 501 -2.11 2.56 26.42
CA HIS A 501 -2.44 1.77 27.60
C HIS A 501 -3.93 1.39 27.63
N GLY A 502 -4.23 0.16 28.01
CA GLY A 502 -5.59 -0.31 28.26
C GLY A 502 -6.06 -0.04 29.69
N ILE A 503 -7.35 -0.24 29.93
CA ILE A 503 -7.99 -0.19 31.25
C ILE A 503 -8.34 -1.60 31.68
N ARG A 504 -7.98 -1.96 32.91
CA ARG A 504 -8.47 -3.18 33.55
C ARG A 504 -9.78 -2.89 34.28
N LEU A 505 -10.82 -3.66 33.99
CA LEU A 505 -12.12 -3.62 34.66
C LEU A 505 -12.34 -4.94 35.42
N GLU A 506 -12.57 -4.87 36.72
CA GLU A 506 -12.68 -6.06 37.57
C GLU A 506 -13.85 -5.99 38.58
N PRO A 507 -14.53 -7.12 38.83
CA PRO A 507 -15.52 -7.20 39.89
C PRO A 507 -14.82 -7.29 41.25
N VAL A 508 -15.43 -6.67 42.27
CA VAL A 508 -14.99 -6.79 43.66
C VAL A 508 -16.17 -7.10 44.58
N ASP A 509 -15.88 -7.81 45.67
CA ASP A 509 -16.91 -8.26 46.63
C ASP A 509 -17.42 -7.13 47.54
N PHE A 510 -16.56 -6.16 47.84
CA PHE A 510 -16.88 -5.07 48.73
C PHE A 510 -16.04 -3.83 48.43
N LEU A 511 -16.73 -2.71 48.29
CA LEU A 511 -16.18 -1.36 48.34
C LEU A 511 -17.06 -0.54 49.30
N GLY A 512 -16.50 0.52 49.88
CA GLY A 512 -17.30 1.51 50.63
C GLY A 512 -18.25 2.34 49.75
N ILE A 513 -18.16 2.14 48.43
CA ILE A 513 -18.88 2.83 47.34
C ILE A 513 -19.25 1.79 46.26
N ARG A 514 -19.92 2.17 45.17
CA ARG A 514 -20.41 1.20 44.15
C ARG A 514 -19.34 0.78 43.15
N GLY A 515 -18.43 1.69 42.83
CA GLY A 515 -17.29 1.47 41.95
C GLY A 515 -16.15 2.41 42.33
N LEU A 516 -14.97 2.16 41.79
CA LEU A 516 -13.80 3.01 41.99
C LEU A 516 -12.81 2.86 40.82
N ALA A 517 -12.52 3.94 40.13
CA ALA A 517 -11.34 4.08 39.29
C ALA A 517 -10.11 4.38 40.15
N ILE A 518 -9.21 3.42 40.30
CA ILE A 518 -7.99 3.54 41.11
C ILE A 518 -6.89 4.16 40.24
N PRO A 519 -6.35 5.33 40.62
CA PRO A 519 -5.27 5.94 39.85
C PRO A 519 -3.91 5.29 40.15
N VAL A 520 -2.94 5.53 39.28
CA VAL A 520 -1.54 5.14 39.51
C VAL A 520 -0.92 6.00 40.62
N THR A 521 -1.25 7.30 40.64
CA THR A 521 -0.87 8.24 41.71
C THR A 521 -2.13 8.89 42.28
N ASP A 522 -2.20 9.07 43.60
CA ASP A 522 -3.34 9.72 44.24
C ASP A 522 -3.66 11.09 43.62
N GLY A 523 -4.90 11.25 43.15
CA GLY A 523 -5.39 12.47 42.51
C GLY A 523 -5.24 12.51 40.97
N ASP A 524 -4.54 11.55 40.36
CA ASP A 524 -4.52 11.42 38.90
C ASP A 524 -5.90 10.95 38.37
N MET A 525 -6.23 11.34 37.14
CA MET A 525 -7.47 10.95 36.47
C MET A 525 -7.30 11.04 34.96
N GLY A 526 -7.34 9.90 34.27
CA GLY A 526 -7.04 9.81 32.83
C GLY A 526 -5.68 10.42 32.45
N PRO A 527 -5.15 10.18 31.25
CA PRO A 527 -5.51 9.13 30.29
C PRO A 527 -5.40 7.71 30.90
N PRO A 528 -5.80 6.65 30.18
CA PRO A 528 -5.71 5.26 30.65
C PRO A 528 -4.40 4.88 31.33
N ARG A 529 -3.26 5.43 30.87
CA ARG A 529 -1.95 5.26 31.50
C ARG A 529 -1.95 5.58 33.00
N LEU A 530 -2.69 6.59 33.43
CA LEU A 530 -2.77 7.03 34.83
C LEU A 530 -3.82 6.28 35.67
N THR A 531 -4.56 5.34 35.07
CA THR A 531 -5.60 4.58 35.76
C THR A 531 -5.15 3.14 35.97
N LYS A 532 -4.86 2.72 37.20
CA LYS A 532 -4.37 1.36 37.48
C LYS A 532 -5.41 0.27 37.19
N THR A 533 -6.63 0.46 37.69
CA THR A 533 -7.76 -0.49 37.53
C THR A 533 -9.08 0.21 37.82
N VAL A 534 -10.16 -0.30 37.25
CA VAL A 534 -11.53 0.09 37.55
C VAL A 534 -12.22 -1.07 38.25
N GLN A 535 -12.68 -0.84 39.47
CA GLN A 535 -13.32 -1.85 40.31
C GLN A 535 -14.81 -1.56 40.44
N VAL A 536 -15.67 -2.58 40.30
CA VAL A 536 -17.13 -2.43 40.46
C VAL A 536 -17.71 -3.54 41.33
N ILE A 537 -18.69 -3.21 42.17
CA ILE A 537 -19.42 -4.23 42.94
C ILE A 537 -20.47 -4.89 42.03
N LYS A 538 -20.35 -6.20 41.83
CA LYS A 538 -21.32 -7.01 41.08
C LYS A 538 -22.44 -7.52 42.00
N PRO A 539 -23.73 -7.41 41.61
CA PRO A 539 -24.82 -7.98 42.38
C PRO A 539 -24.76 -9.51 42.35
N ARG A 540 -24.71 -10.17 43.52
CA ARG A 540 -24.73 -11.63 43.60
C ARG A 540 -26.17 -12.18 43.43
N PRO A 541 -26.39 -13.23 42.62
CA PRO A 541 -27.67 -13.93 42.59
C PRO A 541 -27.87 -14.63 43.94
N THR A 542 -28.86 -14.21 44.72
CA THR A 542 -29.21 -14.88 45.98
C THR A 542 -30.42 -15.79 45.78
N SER A 543 -30.28 -17.06 46.17
CA SER A 543 -31.35 -18.05 46.23
C SER A 543 -32.24 -17.92 47.48
N SER A 544 -32.18 -16.81 48.21
CA SER A 544 -32.88 -16.67 49.50
C SER A 544 -33.46 -15.27 49.73
N SER A 545 -34.73 -15.26 50.12
CA SER A 545 -35.69 -14.17 50.30
C SER A 545 -35.41 -13.12 51.39
N ASN A 546 -34.16 -12.74 51.67
CA ASN A 546 -33.86 -11.65 52.62
C ASN A 546 -33.35 -10.40 51.90
N ALA A 547 -34.30 -9.71 51.27
CA ALA A 547 -34.14 -8.37 50.71
C ALA A 547 -34.14 -7.33 51.85
N LEU A 548 -33.02 -6.61 52.05
CA LEU A 548 -33.00 -5.23 52.59
C LEU A 548 -31.63 -4.53 52.63
N ARG A 549 -30.57 -5.06 51.98
CA ARG A 549 -29.33 -4.29 51.75
C ARG A 549 -28.80 -4.50 50.32
N GLY A 550 -29.18 -3.57 49.43
CA GLY A 550 -28.48 -3.24 48.19
C GLY A 550 -28.50 -4.28 47.07
N ARG A 551 -29.67 -4.54 46.46
CA ARG A 551 -29.68 -5.02 45.07
C ARG A 551 -29.15 -3.89 44.18
N LEU A 552 -28.00 -4.06 43.54
CA LEU A 552 -27.76 -3.34 42.28
C LEU A 552 -28.62 -4.04 41.23
N GLU A 553 -29.57 -3.32 40.65
CA GLU A 553 -30.26 -3.76 39.44
C GLU A 553 -29.29 -3.56 38.26
N LEU A 554 -29.43 -4.33 37.17
CA LEU A 554 -28.55 -4.24 35.99
C LEU A 554 -28.34 -2.79 35.49
N PRO A 555 -29.34 -1.88 35.46
CA PRO A 555 -29.14 -0.48 35.10
C PRO A 555 -28.16 0.27 36.01
N ASP A 556 -28.16 -0.03 37.32
CA ASP A 556 -27.23 0.60 38.28
C ASP A 556 -25.80 0.11 38.06
N LEU A 557 -25.62 -1.15 37.66
CA LEU A 557 -24.30 -1.70 37.34
C LEU A 557 -23.77 -1.07 36.05
N VAL A 558 -24.60 -0.97 35.01
CA VAL A 558 -24.24 -0.28 33.76
C VAL A 558 -23.85 1.18 34.04
N HIS A 559 -24.66 1.89 34.82
CA HIS A 559 -24.35 3.28 35.19
C HIS A 559 -23.02 3.38 35.95
N THR A 560 -22.77 2.46 36.88
CA THR A 560 -21.52 2.44 37.65
C THR A 560 -20.31 2.16 36.75
N ILE A 561 -20.37 1.17 35.86
CA ILE A 561 -19.29 0.87 34.92
C ILE A 561 -19.01 2.09 34.02
N VAL A 562 -20.05 2.70 33.46
CA VAL A 562 -19.91 3.89 32.61
C VAL A 562 -19.29 5.06 33.38
N HIS A 563 -19.71 5.26 34.63
CA HIS A 563 -19.17 6.32 35.51
C HIS A 563 -17.68 6.10 35.78
N GLU A 564 -17.29 4.90 36.23
CA GLU A 564 -15.91 4.63 36.62
C GLU A 564 -14.95 4.54 35.41
N LEU A 565 -15.39 3.96 34.30
CA LEU A 565 -14.64 4.05 33.05
C LEU A 565 -14.46 5.50 32.63
N GLY A 566 -15.41 6.37 32.98
CA GLY A 566 -15.28 7.78 32.66
C GLY A 566 -14.16 8.48 33.40
N HIS A 567 -13.96 8.17 34.68
CA HIS A 567 -12.76 8.63 35.41
C HIS A 567 -11.47 8.11 34.78
N ALA A 568 -11.50 6.87 34.27
CA ALA A 568 -10.33 6.24 33.67
C ALA A 568 -9.83 6.95 32.40
N VAL A 569 -10.73 7.64 31.70
CA VAL A 569 -10.45 8.51 30.55
C VAL A 569 -10.64 9.99 30.88
N GLY A 570 -10.52 10.41 32.15
CA GLY A 570 -10.33 11.82 32.49
C GLY A 570 -11.59 12.66 32.78
N ILE A 571 -12.77 12.06 32.91
CA ILE A 571 -13.98 12.80 33.32
C ILE A 571 -14.00 13.00 34.84
N PRO A 572 -14.16 14.24 35.34
CA PRO A 572 -14.22 14.53 36.78
C PRO A 572 -15.53 14.10 37.44
N HIS A 573 -15.53 13.99 38.77
CA HIS A 573 -16.77 13.77 39.53
C HIS A 573 -17.67 15.01 39.46
N HIS A 574 -18.98 14.81 39.62
CA HIS A 574 -19.92 15.92 39.78
C HIS A 574 -19.60 16.70 41.07
N GLY A 575 -18.91 17.83 40.94
CA GLY A 575 -18.52 18.70 42.06
C GLY A 575 -17.04 19.08 42.10
N ASP A 576 -16.19 18.40 41.31
CA ASP A 576 -14.80 18.80 41.18
C ASP A 576 -14.69 20.13 40.41
N SER A 577 -13.86 21.06 40.89
CA SER A 577 -13.60 22.35 40.24
C SER A 577 -12.62 22.18 39.07
N VAL A 578 -13.02 21.41 38.06
CA VAL A 578 -12.31 21.19 36.80
C VAL A 578 -13.31 21.19 35.66
N ASP A 579 -12.91 21.74 34.51
CA ASP A 579 -13.73 21.94 33.31
C ASP A 579 -14.59 20.70 32.97
N THR A 580 -15.92 20.83 33.06
CA THR A 580 -16.82 19.82 33.64
C THR A 580 -17.42 18.78 32.70
N THR A 581 -16.81 18.40 31.55
CA THR A 581 -17.50 17.45 30.63
C THR A 581 -16.64 16.58 29.71
N ARG A 582 -15.32 16.44 29.89
CA ARG A 582 -14.45 16.09 28.75
C ARG A 582 -13.38 15.03 29.02
N TRP A 583 -13.30 14.02 28.14
CA TRP A 583 -12.30 12.95 28.17
C TRP A 583 -10.88 13.47 27.90
N ARG A 584 -9.87 12.86 28.51
CA ARG A 584 -8.42 13.04 28.33
C ARG A 584 -7.80 11.76 27.77
N LEU A 585 -8.22 11.36 26.57
CA LEU A 585 -7.51 10.34 25.78
C LEU A 585 -6.40 11.02 25.01
#